data_AF-K6G9J2-F1
#
_entry.id   AF-K6G9J2-F1
#
_cell.length_a   1.000
_cell.length_b   1.000
_cell.length_c   1.000
_cell.angle_alpha   90.00
_cell.angle_beta   90.00
_cell.angle_gamma   90.00
#
_symmetry.space_group_name_H-M   'P 1'
#
loop_
_entity.id
_entity.type
_entity.pdbx_description
1 polymer ?
#
loop_
_entity_poly.entity_id
_entity_poly.type
_entity_poly.pdbx_seq_one_letter_code
_entity_poly.pdbx_strand_id
1 'polypeptide(L)'
;MQPASSCACGAKPRFVFACSGAADVGAVADLAARRLNADGTAAMFCLAGVGGRVPGILKSVEAASAIAAIDGCPLDCAKKTLEQAGFTGFGHVRLTDLGLEKGKSPATDEHVARAARAAAALFAGDRP
;
A
#
# COMPACT_ATOMS: atom_id res chain seq x y z
N MET A 1 -14.30 15.73 20.52
CA MET A 1 -13.07 15.44 21.30
C MET A 1 -13.15 13.98 21.71
N GLN A 2 -12.51 13.07 20.97
CA GLN A 2 -12.41 11.67 21.36
C GLN A 2 -11.08 11.47 22.10
N PRO A 3 -11.08 10.72 23.21
CA PRO A 3 -9.93 10.63 24.10
C PRO A 3 -8.87 9.70 23.50
N ALA A 4 -7.62 10.08 23.72
CA ALA A 4 -6.46 9.23 23.45
C ALA A 4 -6.52 8.00 24.37
N SER A 5 -6.73 6.83 23.78
CA SER A 5 -6.52 5.54 24.44
C SER A 5 -5.03 5.23 24.37
N SER A 6 -4.30 5.54 25.44
CA SER A 6 -2.90 5.22 25.59
C SER A 6 -2.67 3.74 25.93
N CYS A 7 -1.67 3.17 25.26
CA CYS A 7 -0.79 2.06 25.66
C CYS A 7 -1.17 0.64 25.21
N ALA A 8 -0.43 0.16 24.19
CA ALA A 8 0.48 -0.99 24.33
C ALA A 8 1.49 -1.00 23.14
N CYS A 9 2.80 -0.91 23.44
CA CYS A 9 3.93 -1.28 22.58
C CYS A 9 4.24 -0.37 21.36
N GLY A 10 5.40 0.31 21.40
CA GLY A 10 5.92 1.21 20.35
C GLY A 10 6.38 0.56 19.05
N ALA A 11 5.54 -0.29 18.45
CA ALA A 11 5.81 -0.84 17.13
C ALA A 11 5.57 0.25 16.06
N LYS A 12 6.62 0.54 15.28
CA LYS A 12 6.50 1.42 14.11
C LYS A 12 5.48 0.84 13.13
N PRO A 13 4.61 1.66 12.51
CA PRO A 13 3.55 1.16 11.63
C PRO A 13 4.13 0.54 10.36
N ARG A 14 3.47 -0.50 9.84
CA ARG A 14 3.66 -0.97 8.47
C ARG A 14 2.73 -0.19 7.56
N PHE A 15 3.25 0.38 6.47
CA PHE A 15 2.42 1.11 5.50
C PHE A 15 2.26 0.36 4.20
N VAL A 16 1.04 0.41 3.67
CA VAL A 16 0.73 0.00 2.31
C VAL A 16 0.24 1.20 1.50
N PHE A 17 0.81 1.36 0.31
CA PHE A 17 0.43 2.37 -0.66
C PHE A 17 -0.18 1.69 -1.88
N ALA A 18 -1.26 2.25 -2.41
CA ALA A 18 -1.86 1.80 -3.67
C ALA A 18 -1.79 2.92 -4.70
N CYS A 19 -1.63 2.54 -5.97
CA CYS A 19 -1.73 3.47 -7.09
C CYS A 19 -3.10 4.16 -7.16
N SER A 20 -4.18 3.47 -6.77
CA SER A 20 -5.58 3.95 -6.77
C SER A 20 -5.97 4.74 -8.04
N GLY A 21 -5.41 4.35 -9.18
CA GLY A 21 -5.60 5.04 -10.45
C GLY A 21 -6.93 4.70 -11.13
N ALA A 22 -7.25 5.42 -12.20
CA ALA A 22 -8.54 5.33 -12.91
C ALA A 22 -8.84 3.98 -13.60
N ALA A 23 -7.88 3.05 -13.65
CA ALA A 23 -8.08 1.75 -14.26
C ALA A 23 -8.79 0.77 -13.31
N ASP A 24 -9.38 -0.28 -13.87
CA ASP A 24 -9.92 -1.43 -13.12
C ASP A 24 -8.90 -2.03 -12.13
N VAL A 25 -7.67 -2.27 -12.58
CA VAL A 25 -6.54 -2.69 -11.74
C VAL A 25 -6.13 -1.64 -10.69
N GLY A 26 -6.45 -0.36 -10.92
CA GLY A 26 -6.30 0.69 -9.92
C GLY A 26 -7.32 0.54 -8.78
N ALA A 27 -8.57 0.21 -9.11
CA ALA A 27 -9.59 -0.13 -8.11
C ALA A 27 -9.26 -1.43 -7.36
N VAL A 28 -8.72 -2.45 -8.04
CA VAL A 28 -8.23 -3.68 -7.37
C VAL A 28 -7.11 -3.35 -6.39
N ALA A 29 -6.12 -2.54 -6.79
CA ALA A 29 -5.02 -2.15 -5.91
C ALA A 29 -5.50 -1.37 -4.68
N ASP A 30 -6.43 -0.43 -4.88
CA ASP A 30 -7.05 0.36 -3.80
C ASP A 30 -7.78 -0.53 -2.79
N LEU A 31 -8.67 -1.40 -3.27
CA LEU A 31 -9.44 -2.31 -2.40
C LEU A 31 -8.56 -3.33 -1.70
N ALA A 32 -7.47 -3.78 -2.34
CA ALA A 32 -6.48 -4.65 -1.70
C ALA A 32 -5.80 -3.95 -0.53
N ALA A 33 -5.35 -2.70 -0.70
CA ALA A 33 -4.76 -1.92 0.39
C ALA A 33 -5.78 -1.65 1.52
N ARG A 34 -7.04 -1.34 1.19
CA ARG A 34 -8.12 -1.18 2.19
C ARG A 34 -8.37 -2.46 2.98
N ARG A 35 -8.32 -3.62 2.32
CA ARG A 35 -8.47 -4.92 2.99
C ARG A 35 -7.35 -5.17 4.00
N LEU A 36 -6.10 -4.92 3.62
CA LEU A 36 -4.96 -5.01 4.54
C LEU A 36 -5.04 -4.03 5.70
N ASN A 37 -5.64 -2.86 5.48
CA ASN A 37 -5.90 -1.91 6.55
C ASN A 37 -7.00 -2.39 7.51
N ALA A 38 -8.08 -2.95 6.97
CA ALA A 38 -9.21 -3.45 7.75
C ALA A 38 -8.84 -4.67 8.59
N ASP A 39 -7.97 -5.55 8.10
CA ASP A 39 -7.53 -6.76 8.81
C ASP A 39 -6.32 -6.54 9.74
N GLY A 40 -5.75 -5.33 9.77
CA GLY A 40 -4.61 -4.98 10.62
C GLY A 40 -3.26 -5.44 10.07
N THR A 41 -3.19 -6.00 8.86
CA THR A 41 -1.92 -6.35 8.22
C THR A 41 -1.09 -5.11 7.93
N ALA A 42 -1.62 -4.05 7.33
CA ALA A 42 -0.84 -2.84 7.13
C ALA A 42 -1.75 -1.62 7.09
N ALA A 43 -1.32 -0.52 7.69
CA ALA A 43 -2.07 0.72 7.60
C ALA A 43 -1.98 1.27 6.17
N MET A 44 -3.12 1.48 5.54
CA MET A 44 -3.16 2.14 4.23
C MET A 44 -2.79 3.61 4.42
N PHE A 45 -1.83 4.10 3.64
CA PHE A 45 -1.33 5.47 3.78
C PHE A 45 -1.39 6.26 2.47
N CYS A 46 -1.44 7.59 2.58
CA CYS A 46 -1.81 8.47 1.47
C CYS A 46 -0.66 8.66 0.47
N LEU A 47 -0.71 7.92 -0.64
CA LEU A 47 0.23 8.07 -1.76
C LEU A 47 0.19 9.49 -2.35
N ALA A 48 -1.00 10.09 -2.48
CA ALA A 48 -1.15 11.45 -2.98
C ALA A 48 -0.40 12.47 -2.12
N GLY A 49 -0.36 12.26 -0.80
CA GLY A 49 0.40 13.09 0.13
C GLY A 49 1.91 12.93 -0.01
N VAL A 50 2.39 11.73 -0.34
CA VAL A 50 3.81 11.49 -0.70
C VAL A 50 4.13 12.24 -1.99
N GLY A 51 3.31 12.09 -3.02
CA GLY A 51 3.47 12.80 -4.30
C GLY A 51 3.43 14.32 -4.15
N GLY A 52 2.55 14.82 -3.28
CA GLY A 52 2.45 16.24 -2.93
C GLY A 52 3.53 16.74 -1.96
N ARG A 53 4.49 15.91 -1.56
CA ARG A 53 5.59 16.26 -0.64
C ARG A 53 5.10 16.85 0.69
N VAL A 54 3.96 16.39 1.19
CA VAL A 54 3.37 16.89 2.43
C VAL A 54 4.30 16.54 3.61
N PRO A 55 4.89 17.51 4.32
CA PRO A 55 5.99 17.23 5.27
C PRO A 55 5.63 16.24 6.37
N GLY A 56 4.42 16.32 6.92
CA GLY A 56 3.94 15.38 7.95
C GLY A 56 3.77 13.95 7.44
N ILE A 57 3.39 13.79 6.17
CA ILE A 57 3.25 12.48 5.53
C ILE A 57 4.63 11.89 5.29
N LEU A 58 5.57 12.63 4.71
CA LEU A 58 6.95 12.16 4.49
C LEU A 58 7.61 11.70 5.79
N LYS A 59 7.51 12.49 6.86
CA LYS A 59 8.02 12.12 8.20
C LYS A 59 7.38 10.84 8.74
N SER A 60 6.08 10.65 8.49
CA SER A 60 5.39 9.43 8.92
C SER A 60 5.93 8.22 8.15
N VAL A 61 6.08 8.33 6.82
CA VAL A 61 6.60 7.24 5.98
C VAL A 61 8.03 6.87 6.38
N GLU A 62 8.88 7.84 6.67
CA GLU A 62 10.25 7.62 7.17
C GLU A 62 10.28 6.84 8.50
N ALA A 63 9.28 7.06 9.36
CA ALA A 63 9.16 6.37 10.64
C ALA A 63 8.55 4.97 10.55
N ALA A 64 8.13 4.49 9.37
CA ALA A 64 7.54 3.18 9.19
C ALA A 64 8.53 2.04 9.49
N SER A 65 8.04 0.91 9.99
CA SER A 65 8.85 -0.32 10.11
C SER A 65 9.04 -1.01 8.76
N ALA A 66 7.99 -0.98 7.93
CA ALA A 66 7.97 -1.60 6.62
C ALA A 66 7.05 -0.82 5.69
N ILE A 67 7.37 -0.83 4.40
CA ILE A 67 6.58 -0.16 3.36
C ILE A 67 6.33 -1.17 2.25
N ALA A 68 5.09 -1.22 1.75
CA ALA A 68 4.74 -1.91 0.53
C ALA A 68 3.99 -1.00 -0.44
N ALA A 69 4.20 -1.20 -1.73
CA ALA A 69 3.50 -0.52 -2.81
C ALA A 69 2.75 -1.54 -3.70
N ILE A 70 1.49 -1.23 -4.01
CA ILE A 70 0.62 -1.99 -4.89
C ILE A 70 0.37 -1.16 -6.15
N ASP A 71 0.93 -1.58 -7.27
CA ASP A 71 0.69 -0.97 -8.58
C ASP A 71 -0.20 -1.85 -9.46
N GLY A 72 -1.17 -1.24 -10.12
CA GLY A 72 -2.10 -1.95 -10.99
C GLY A 72 -1.52 -2.30 -12.36
N CYS A 73 -0.52 -1.55 -12.86
CA CYS A 73 -0.04 -1.66 -14.25
C CYS A 73 1.44 -1.31 -14.39
N PRO A 74 2.07 -1.52 -15.57
CA PRO A 74 3.50 -1.29 -15.80
C PRO A 74 3.98 0.16 -15.65
N LEU A 75 3.07 1.11 -15.39
CA LEU A 75 3.43 2.50 -15.15
C LEU A 75 4.08 2.69 -13.78
N ASP A 76 3.83 1.79 -12.82
CA ASP A 76 4.46 1.79 -11.49
C ASP A 76 4.33 3.13 -10.75
N CYS A 77 3.13 3.72 -10.76
CA CYS A 77 2.89 5.05 -10.20
C CYS A 77 3.21 5.12 -8.70
N ALA A 78 2.81 4.12 -7.91
CA ALA A 78 3.07 4.07 -6.47
C ALA A 78 4.57 3.92 -6.18
N LYS A 79 5.22 2.94 -6.82
CA LYS A 79 6.67 2.75 -6.73
C LYS A 79 7.45 4.02 -7.10
N LYS A 80 7.19 4.61 -8.27
CA LYS A 80 7.89 5.82 -8.73
C LYS A 80 7.66 7.00 -7.80
N THR A 81 6.45 7.14 -7.25
CA THR A 81 6.16 8.21 -6.27
C THR A 81 6.99 8.06 -5.00
N LEU A 82 7.14 6.83 -4.48
CA LEU A 82 7.98 6.55 -3.31
C LEU A 82 9.46 6.79 -3.61
N GLU A 83 9.96 6.28 -4.74
CA GLU A 83 11.36 6.47 -5.18
C GLU A 83 11.71 7.95 -5.34
N GLN A 84 10.82 8.72 -5.97
CA GLN A 84 10.98 10.17 -6.11
C GLN A 84 10.97 10.88 -4.74
N ALA A 85 10.27 10.32 -3.75
CA ALA A 85 10.28 10.76 -2.36
C ALA A 85 11.52 10.33 -1.55
N GLY A 86 12.45 9.60 -2.16
CA GLY A 86 13.67 9.13 -1.51
C GLY A 86 13.49 7.83 -0.73
N PHE A 87 12.31 7.21 -0.77
CA PHE A 87 12.09 5.90 -0.17
C PHE A 87 12.48 4.82 -1.15
N THR A 88 13.44 3.97 -0.79
CA THR A 88 13.95 2.86 -1.64
C THR A 88 13.82 1.49 -0.98
N GLY A 89 13.67 1.44 0.34
CA GLY A 89 13.48 0.21 1.12
C GLY A 89 12.01 -0.17 1.24
N PHE A 90 11.37 -0.57 0.14
CA PHE A 90 9.97 -1.01 0.16
C PHE A 90 9.72 -2.25 -0.72
N GLY A 91 8.78 -3.08 -0.30
CA GLY A 91 8.25 -4.17 -1.12
C GLY A 91 7.35 -3.64 -2.22
N HIS A 92 7.36 -4.28 -3.39
CA HIS A 92 6.52 -3.87 -4.51
C HIS A 92 5.79 -5.08 -5.10
N VAL A 93 4.50 -4.91 -5.35
CA VAL A 93 3.71 -5.86 -6.13
C VAL A 93 3.04 -5.13 -7.28
N ARG A 94 3.17 -5.69 -8.49
CA ARG A 94 2.46 -5.24 -9.67
C ARG A 94 1.38 -6.25 -10.05
N LEU A 95 0.14 -5.80 -10.16
CA LEU A 95 -1.01 -6.70 -10.39
C LEU A 95 -0.97 -7.38 -11.76
N THR A 96 -0.41 -6.73 -12.79
CA THR A 96 -0.22 -7.37 -14.10
C THR A 96 0.75 -8.54 -14.06
N ASP A 97 1.73 -8.52 -13.15
CA ASP A 97 2.67 -9.64 -12.97
C ASP A 97 1.98 -10.83 -12.28
N LEU A 98 0.81 -10.57 -11.67
CA LEU A 98 -0.13 -11.58 -11.17
C LEU A 98 -1.20 -11.94 -12.21
N GLY A 99 -1.04 -11.58 -13.48
CA GLY A 99 -2.03 -11.88 -14.53
C GLY A 99 -3.32 -11.06 -14.45
N LEU A 100 -3.37 -9.99 -13.66
CA LEU A 100 -4.48 -9.04 -13.67
C LEU A 100 -4.21 -7.96 -14.71
N GLU A 101 -4.69 -8.20 -15.93
CA GLU A 101 -4.54 -7.27 -17.05
C GLU A 101 -5.46 -6.04 -16.91
N LYS A 102 -4.89 -4.86 -17.17
CA LYS A 102 -5.62 -3.59 -17.24
C LYS A 102 -6.71 -3.65 -18.32
N GLY A 103 -7.93 -3.27 -17.95
CA GLY A 103 -9.12 -3.30 -18.79
C GLY A 103 -9.84 -4.65 -18.86
N LYS A 104 -9.34 -5.68 -18.16
CA LYS A 104 -9.91 -7.03 -18.12
C LYS A 104 -10.03 -7.60 -16.71
N SER A 105 -9.69 -6.82 -15.69
CA SER A 105 -9.61 -7.23 -14.29
C SER A 105 -10.52 -6.37 -13.44
N PRO A 106 -11.85 -6.51 -13.57
CA PRO A 106 -12.80 -5.79 -12.71
C PRO A 106 -12.52 -6.08 -11.24
N ALA A 107 -12.89 -5.16 -10.35
CA ALA A 107 -12.64 -5.26 -8.92
C ALA A 107 -13.55 -6.28 -8.22
N THR A 108 -13.41 -7.56 -8.56
CA THR A 108 -14.08 -8.68 -7.92
C THR A 108 -13.37 -9.05 -6.62
N ASP A 109 -14.08 -9.70 -5.70
CA ASP A 109 -13.50 -10.20 -4.45
C ASP A 109 -12.32 -11.14 -4.68
N GLU A 110 -12.34 -11.92 -5.75
CA GLU A 110 -11.22 -12.80 -6.13
C GLU A 110 -9.97 -12.02 -6.49
N HIS A 111 -10.09 -11.02 -7.38
CA HIS A 111 -8.96 -10.20 -7.80
C HIS A 111 -8.39 -9.39 -6.63
N VAL A 112 -9.27 -8.81 -5.79
CA VAL A 112 -8.89 -8.08 -4.58
C VAL A 112 -8.21 -9.01 -3.59
N ALA A 113 -8.74 -10.21 -3.34
CA ALA A 113 -8.12 -11.18 -2.44
C ALA A 113 -6.74 -11.64 -2.95
N ARG A 114 -6.59 -11.84 -4.26
CA ARG A 114 -5.30 -12.18 -4.88
C ARG A 114 -4.26 -11.08 -4.67
N ALA A 115 -4.63 -9.84 -4.97
CA ALA A 115 -3.78 -8.67 -4.77
C ALA A 115 -3.40 -8.48 -3.29
N ALA A 116 -4.37 -8.59 -2.37
CA ALA A 116 -4.15 -8.46 -0.94
C ALA A 116 -3.20 -9.54 -0.41
N ARG A 117 -3.36 -10.81 -0.80
CA ARG A 117 -2.43 -11.89 -0.40
C ARG A 117 -1.00 -11.63 -0.87
N ALA A 118 -0.84 -11.20 -2.12
CA ALA A 118 0.49 -10.91 -2.67
C ALA A 118 1.15 -9.72 -1.94
N ALA A 119 0.40 -8.67 -1.64
CA ALA A 119 0.89 -7.54 -0.86
C ALA A 119 1.18 -7.91 0.61
N ALA A 120 0.35 -8.74 1.24
CA ALA A 120 0.57 -9.21 2.61
C ALA A 120 1.87 -10.01 2.75
N ALA A 121 2.23 -10.80 1.72
CA ALA A 121 3.46 -11.58 1.71
C ALA A 121 4.73 -10.70 1.79
N LEU A 122 4.66 -9.43 1.36
CA LEU A 122 5.77 -8.47 1.48
C LEU A 122 6.09 -8.12 2.94
N PHE A 123 5.17 -8.38 3.87
CA PHE A 123 5.35 -8.12 5.30
C PHE A 123 5.66 -9.38 6.12
N ALA A 124 5.79 -10.55 5.49
CA ALA A 124 5.90 -11.84 6.19
C ALA A 124 7.25 -12.04 6.93
N GLY A 125 8.28 -11.24 6.62
CA GLY A 125 9.58 -11.24 7.30
C GLY A 125 9.65 -10.39 8.57
N ASP A 126 8.69 -9.47 8.77
CA ASP A 126 8.66 -8.50 9.88
C ASP A 126 7.59 -8.85 10.92
N ARG A 127 7.45 -10.14 11.23
CA ARG A 127 6.56 -10.56 12.34
C ARG A 127 7.22 -10.11 13.65
N PRO A 128 6.51 -9.35 14.52
CA PRO A 128 7.03 -9.02 15.84
C PRO A 128 7.29 -10.28 16.68
#